data_AF-A0A1I3CRJ8-F1
#
_entry.id   AF-A0A1I3CRJ8-F1
#
_cell.length_a   1.000
_cell.length_b   1.000
_cell.length_c   1.000
_cell.angle_alpha   90.00
_cell.angle_beta   90.00
_cell.angle_gamma   90.00
#
_symmetry.space_group_name_H-M   'P 1'
#
loop_
_entity.id
_entity.type
_entity.pdbx_description
1 polymer ?
#
loop_
_entity_poly.entity_id
_entity_poly.type
_entity_poly.pdbx_seq_one_letter_code
_entity_poly.pdbx_strand_id
1 'polypeptide(L)'
;MAGVARLSTMRNINVLVDKTGVLEAMKEELTEYPERLRKAVLDASYPYIWDEENVGRAVLRKDIVFNHHVFQNSLDLFLQTLYALNKVYFPSWKRTEQYINSFSLKPRDCYSRMQKAIALSVCAETIEESYAIWRELVEELKEIVEEKEINNQ
;
A
#
# COMPACT_ATOMS: atom_id res chain seq x y z
N MET A 1 3.07 -1.47 -8.29
CA MET A 1 4.21 -1.40 -7.34
C MET A 1 5.61 -1.26 -7.97
N ALA A 2 5.99 -2.00 -9.02
CA ALA A 2 7.40 -2.04 -9.50
C ALA A 2 8.03 -0.68 -9.90
N GLY A 3 7.25 0.26 -10.46
CA GLY A 3 7.75 1.59 -10.84
C GLY A 3 8.14 2.46 -9.64
N VAL A 4 7.27 2.52 -8.61
CA VAL A 4 7.51 3.31 -7.39
C VAL A 4 8.68 2.75 -6.57
N ALA A 5 8.86 1.42 -6.58
CA ALA A 5 10.00 0.77 -5.92
C ALA A 5 11.37 1.21 -6.46
N ARG A 6 11.44 1.50 -7.77
CA ARG A 6 12.67 2.01 -8.40
C ARG A 6 13.00 3.42 -7.94
N LEU A 7 12.00 4.26 -7.68
CA LEU A 7 12.22 5.61 -7.14
C LEU A 7 12.79 5.56 -5.73
N SER A 8 12.29 4.65 -4.88
CA SER A 8 12.87 4.41 -3.56
C SER A 8 14.32 3.95 -3.63
N THR A 9 14.64 3.08 -4.60
CA THR A 9 16.02 2.64 -4.85
C THR A 9 16.90 3.80 -5.29
N MET A 10 16.44 4.60 -6.25
CA MET A 10 17.18 5.74 -6.78
C MET A 10 17.47 6.76 -5.68
N ARG A 11 16.48 7.09 -4.84
CA ARG A 11 16.65 8.02 -3.71
C ARG A 11 17.72 7.55 -2.71
N ASN A 12 17.84 6.26 -2.47
CA ASN A 12 18.69 5.69 -1.41
C ASN A 12 20.00 5.07 -1.94
N ILE A 13 20.30 5.18 -3.24
CA ILE A 13 21.50 4.57 -3.80
C ILE A 13 22.77 5.27 -3.28
N ASN A 14 23.76 4.46 -2.90
CA ASN A 14 25.10 4.95 -2.61
C ASN A 14 25.89 5.10 -3.91
N VAL A 15 26.15 6.33 -4.34
CA VAL A 15 26.84 6.63 -5.60
C VAL A 15 28.33 6.46 -5.39
N LEU A 16 28.91 5.40 -5.96
CA LEU A 16 30.35 5.12 -5.87
C LEU A 16 31.17 5.87 -6.92
N VAL A 17 30.61 6.01 -8.13
CA VAL A 17 31.21 6.71 -9.26
C VAL A 17 30.10 7.36 -10.07
N ASP A 18 30.14 8.68 -10.22
CA ASP A 18 29.29 9.43 -11.14
C ASP A 18 30.11 10.57 -11.75
N LYS A 19 30.58 10.36 -12.97
CA LYS A 19 31.41 11.34 -13.70
C LYS A 19 30.61 12.53 -14.23
N THR A 20 29.29 12.42 -14.24
CA THR A 20 28.37 13.34 -14.90
C THR A 20 27.48 14.12 -13.94
N GLY A 21 27.37 13.66 -12.69
CA GLY A 21 26.49 14.24 -11.66
C GLY A 21 25.01 13.89 -11.81
N VAL A 22 24.65 13.05 -12.80
CA VAL A 22 23.25 12.71 -13.10
C VAL A 22 22.59 11.96 -11.95
N LEU A 23 23.29 11.03 -11.28
CA LEU A 23 22.69 10.23 -10.21
C LEU A 23 22.44 11.07 -8.96
N GLU A 24 23.34 12.01 -8.63
CA GLU A 24 23.12 12.92 -7.51
C GLU A 24 22.02 13.94 -7.81
N ALA A 25 21.95 14.49 -9.02
CA ALA A 25 20.83 15.34 -9.44
C ALA A 25 19.48 14.61 -9.34
N MET A 26 19.41 13.35 -9.78
CA MET A 26 18.20 12.53 -9.63
C MET A 26 17.84 12.26 -8.17
N LYS A 27 18.82 12.06 -7.28
CA LYS A 27 18.56 11.90 -5.85
C LYS A 27 18.01 13.18 -5.23
N GLU A 28 18.57 14.32 -5.61
CA GLU A 28 18.12 15.64 -5.16
C GLU A 28 16.65 15.87 -5.56
N GLU A 29 16.29 15.62 -6.82
CA GLU A 29 14.91 15.71 -7.32
C GLU A 29 13.93 14.78 -6.58
N LEU A 30 14.39 13.63 -6.09
CA LEU A 30 13.58 12.66 -5.35
C LEU A 30 13.57 12.89 -3.84
N THR A 31 14.22 13.95 -3.34
CA THR A 31 14.24 14.29 -1.92
C THR A 31 12.85 14.61 -1.42
N GLU A 32 12.13 15.44 -2.17
CA GLU A 32 10.71 15.68 -1.99
C GLU A 32 9.89 14.64 -2.76
N TYR A 33 8.75 14.24 -2.20
CA TYR A 33 7.85 13.32 -2.88
C TYR A 33 6.95 14.09 -3.85
N PRO A 34 7.04 13.86 -5.19
CA PRO A 34 6.29 14.65 -6.15
C PRO A 34 4.78 14.52 -5.95
N GLU A 35 4.10 15.65 -5.81
CA GLU A 35 2.66 15.69 -5.59
C GLU A 35 1.88 15.07 -6.76
N ARG A 36 2.37 15.27 -7.99
CA ARG A 36 1.80 14.62 -9.19
C ARG A 36 1.88 13.09 -9.10
N LEU A 37 2.98 12.55 -8.58
CA LEU A 37 3.12 11.11 -8.37
C LEU A 37 2.17 10.64 -7.26
N ARG A 38 2.05 11.41 -6.16
CA ARG A 38 1.14 11.10 -5.07
C ARG A 38 -0.28 10.92 -5.58
N LYS A 39 -0.79 11.93 -6.29
CA LYS A 39 -2.13 11.92 -6.86
C LYS A 39 -2.32 10.76 -7.84
N ALA A 40 -1.37 10.55 -8.75
CA ALA A 40 -1.46 9.46 -9.72
C ALA A 40 -1.51 8.07 -9.06
N VAL A 41 -0.74 7.85 -7.99
CA VAL A 41 -0.77 6.58 -7.24
C VAL A 41 -2.09 6.43 -6.47
N LEU A 42 -2.58 7.50 -5.83
CA LEU A 42 -3.86 7.47 -5.13
C LEU A 42 -5.01 7.19 -6.10
N ASP A 43 -5.14 7.95 -7.18
CA ASP A 43 -6.19 7.77 -8.19
C ASP A 43 -6.22 6.34 -8.77
N ALA A 44 -5.04 5.71 -8.94
CA ALA A 44 -4.91 4.37 -9.48
C ALA A 44 -5.10 3.24 -8.44
N SER A 45 -5.00 3.52 -7.14
CA SER A 45 -5.06 2.49 -6.09
C SER A 45 -6.28 2.60 -5.19
N TYR A 46 -6.55 3.80 -4.68
CA TYR A 46 -7.57 4.09 -3.68
C TYR A 46 -8.96 3.56 -4.03
N PRO A 47 -9.51 3.81 -5.25
CA PRO A 47 -10.87 3.38 -5.58
C PRO A 47 -11.03 1.86 -5.67
N TYR A 48 -9.92 1.14 -5.85
CA TYR A 48 -9.93 -0.28 -6.22
C TYR A 48 -9.47 -1.20 -5.08
N ILE A 49 -9.18 -0.65 -3.89
CA ILE A 49 -8.73 -1.46 -2.75
C ILE A 49 -9.77 -2.54 -2.43
N TRP A 50 -11.06 -2.17 -2.41
CA TRP A 50 -12.16 -3.08 -2.09
C TRP A 50 -12.99 -3.42 -3.34
N ASP A 51 -12.78 -4.64 -3.87
CA ASP A 51 -13.56 -5.19 -4.97
C ASP A 51 -14.64 -6.12 -4.41
N GLU A 52 -15.85 -5.59 -4.21
CA GLU A 52 -16.98 -6.32 -3.61
C GLU A 52 -17.32 -7.61 -4.36
N GLU A 53 -17.23 -7.59 -5.70
CA GLU A 53 -17.57 -8.76 -6.52
C GLU A 53 -16.57 -9.89 -6.30
N ASN A 54 -15.27 -9.59 -6.43
CA ASN A 54 -14.24 -10.60 -6.28
C ASN A 54 -14.11 -11.10 -4.83
N VAL A 55 -14.28 -10.22 -3.84
CA VAL A 55 -14.32 -10.61 -2.43
C VAL A 55 -15.52 -11.52 -2.14
N GLY A 56 -16.72 -11.14 -2.60
CA GLY A 56 -17.92 -11.98 -2.41
C GLY A 56 -17.77 -13.36 -3.04
N ARG A 57 -17.15 -13.43 -4.23
CA ARG A 57 -16.81 -14.71 -4.88
C ARG A 57 -15.77 -15.51 -4.11
N ALA A 58 -14.76 -14.87 -3.53
CA ALA A 58 -13.73 -15.54 -2.74
C ALA A 58 -14.32 -16.19 -1.49
N VAL A 59 -15.17 -15.45 -0.76
CA VAL A 59 -15.89 -15.96 0.43
C VAL A 59 -16.82 -17.12 0.05
N LEU A 60 -17.63 -16.96 -1.01
CA LEU A 60 -18.61 -17.96 -1.43
C LEU A 60 -17.94 -19.27 -1.88
N ARG A 61 -16.90 -19.17 -2.71
CA ARG A 61 -16.25 -20.34 -3.32
C ARG A 61 -15.33 -21.07 -2.36
N LYS A 62 -14.82 -20.38 -1.33
CA LYS A 62 -13.81 -20.89 -0.40
C LYS A 62 -12.57 -21.47 -1.11
N ASP A 63 -12.30 -21.00 -2.32
CA ASP A 63 -11.14 -21.39 -3.12
C ASP A 63 -9.94 -20.56 -2.66
N ILE A 64 -8.98 -21.23 -2.02
CA ILE A 64 -7.79 -20.59 -1.45
C ILE A 64 -6.90 -19.93 -2.51
N VAL A 65 -6.77 -20.52 -3.69
CA VAL A 65 -5.90 -19.99 -4.74
C VAL A 65 -6.51 -18.71 -5.31
N PHE A 66 -7.81 -18.74 -5.59
CA PHE A 66 -8.55 -17.56 -6.01
C PHE A 66 -8.53 -16.47 -4.92
N ASN A 67 -8.79 -16.85 -3.66
CA ASN A 67 -8.76 -15.94 -2.53
C ASN A 67 -7.39 -15.27 -2.36
N HIS A 68 -6.29 -16.04 -2.46
CA HIS A 68 -4.94 -15.49 -2.37
C HIS A 68 -4.70 -14.40 -3.41
N HIS A 69 -5.15 -14.61 -4.65
CA HIS A 69 -5.03 -13.61 -5.71
C HIS A 69 -5.82 -12.33 -5.39
N VAL A 70 -7.10 -12.47 -4.98
CA VAL A 70 -7.97 -11.33 -4.64
C VAL A 70 -7.41 -10.55 -3.44
N PHE A 71 -7.03 -11.25 -2.38
CA PHE A 71 -6.48 -10.65 -1.17
C PHE A 71 -5.14 -9.95 -1.44
N GLN A 72 -4.22 -10.59 -2.18
CA GLN A 72 -2.93 -9.98 -2.50
C GLN A 72 -3.10 -8.71 -3.34
N ASN A 73 -4.01 -8.71 -4.32
CA ASN A 73 -4.29 -7.50 -5.11
C ASN A 73 -4.80 -6.35 -4.22
N SER A 74 -5.75 -6.66 -3.33
CA SER A 74 -6.27 -5.67 -2.39
C SER A 74 -5.19 -5.13 -1.44
N LEU A 75 -4.33 -6.02 -0.91
CA LEU A 75 -3.18 -5.67 -0.07
C LEU A 75 -2.18 -4.76 -0.80
N ASP A 76 -1.88 -5.05 -2.07
CA ASP A 76 -0.98 -4.24 -2.89
C ASP A 76 -1.53 -2.83 -3.12
N LEU A 77 -2.83 -2.69 -3.36
CA LEU A 77 -3.51 -1.40 -3.55
C LEU A 77 -3.56 -0.63 -2.24
N PHE A 78 -3.89 -1.30 -1.13
CA PHE A 78 -3.87 -0.72 0.21
C PHE A 78 -2.49 -0.14 0.56
N LEU A 79 -1.41 -0.90 0.33
CA LEU A 79 -0.05 -0.42 0.59
C LEU A 79 0.31 0.73 -0.35
N GLN A 80 -0.04 0.68 -1.63
CA GLN A 80 0.20 1.80 -2.55
C GLN A 80 -0.48 3.08 -2.08
N THR A 81 -1.74 3.00 -1.66
CA THR A 81 -2.47 4.12 -1.09
C THR A 81 -1.80 4.63 0.19
N LEU A 82 -1.47 3.74 1.12
CA LEU A 82 -0.87 4.09 2.40
C LEU A 82 0.50 4.79 2.26
N TYR A 83 1.36 4.29 1.37
CA TYR A 83 2.67 4.89 1.10
C TYR A 83 2.55 6.25 0.40
N ALA A 84 1.66 6.37 -0.60
CA ALA A 84 1.42 7.64 -1.28
C ALA A 84 0.86 8.68 -0.31
N LEU A 85 -0.11 8.32 0.53
CA LEU A 85 -0.71 9.20 1.53
C LEU A 85 0.34 9.79 2.49
N ASN A 86 1.33 8.98 2.90
CA ASN A 86 2.43 9.41 3.75
C ASN A 86 3.61 10.02 2.99
N LYS A 87 3.52 10.19 1.66
CA LYS A 87 4.60 10.74 0.81
C LYS A 87 5.92 9.96 0.95
N VAL A 88 5.82 8.63 1.07
CA VAL A 88 6.96 7.73 1.19
C VAL A 88 7.03 6.82 -0.03
N TYR A 89 8.20 6.71 -0.65
CA TYR A 89 8.42 5.74 -1.72
C TYR A 89 8.48 4.33 -1.15
N PHE A 90 7.62 3.44 -1.64
CA PHE A 90 7.65 2.01 -1.30
C PHE A 90 9.03 1.41 -1.61
N PRO A 91 9.81 0.92 -0.62
CA PRO A 91 11.14 0.41 -0.88
C PRO A 91 11.15 -1.08 -1.24
N SER A 92 10.47 -1.89 -0.44
CA SER A 92 10.32 -3.34 -0.63
C SER A 92 9.43 -3.90 0.48
N TRP A 93 9.00 -5.15 0.32
CA TRP A 93 8.24 -5.90 1.34
C TRP A 93 9.02 -6.18 2.63
N LYS A 94 10.36 -6.20 2.58
CA LYS A 94 11.21 -6.60 3.71
C LYS A 94 11.08 -5.67 4.93
N ARG A 95 10.75 -4.40 4.71
CA ARG A 95 10.70 -3.37 5.78
C ARG A 95 9.29 -2.83 6.02
N THR A 96 8.26 -3.49 5.48
CA THR A 96 6.88 -2.99 5.52
C THR A 96 6.42 -2.65 6.94
N GLU A 97 6.72 -3.49 7.93
CA GLU A 97 6.40 -3.23 9.34
C GLU A 97 7.00 -1.90 9.85
N GLN A 98 8.31 -1.72 9.65
CA GLN A 98 9.04 -0.53 10.10
C GLN A 98 8.43 0.74 9.50
N TYR A 99 8.12 0.73 8.21
CA TYR A 99 7.52 1.88 7.54
C TYR A 99 6.10 2.15 8.03
N ILE A 100 5.24 1.12 8.10
CA ILE A 100 3.87 1.29 8.60
C ILE A 100 3.87 1.82 10.03
N ASN A 101 4.77 1.35 10.90
CA ASN A 101 4.88 1.87 12.26
C ASN A 101 5.35 3.33 12.31
N SER A 102 6.13 3.78 11.33
CA SER A 102 6.57 5.19 11.21
C SER A 102 5.53 6.15 10.63
N PHE A 103 4.51 5.64 9.94
CA PHE A 103 3.51 6.50 9.28
C PHE A 103 2.61 7.20 10.28
N SER A 104 2.34 8.49 10.01
CA SER A 104 1.39 9.29 10.78
C SER A 104 -0.04 9.08 10.32
N LEU A 105 -0.24 8.78 9.03
CA LEU A 105 -1.57 8.58 8.42
C LEU A 105 -1.77 7.10 8.13
N LYS A 106 -2.45 6.39 9.04
CA LYS A 106 -2.70 4.95 8.92
C LYS A 106 -3.89 4.52 9.79
N PRO A 107 -4.56 3.41 9.44
CA PRO A 107 -5.53 2.75 10.31
C PRO A 107 -4.95 2.42 11.68
N ARG A 108 -5.82 2.27 12.68
CA ARG A 108 -5.41 1.86 14.03
C ARG A 108 -4.90 0.43 14.00
N ASP A 109 -3.80 0.18 14.71
CA ASP A 109 -3.17 -1.14 14.80
C ASP A 109 -2.92 -1.78 13.41
N CYS A 110 -2.60 -0.92 12.42
CA CYS A 110 -2.59 -1.28 11.01
C CYS A 110 -1.79 -2.55 10.69
N TYR A 111 -0.52 -2.61 11.12
CA TYR A 111 0.33 -3.75 10.77
C TYR A 111 -0.13 -5.06 11.42
N SER A 112 -0.50 -5.04 12.70
CA SER A 112 -0.93 -6.25 13.42
C SER A 112 -2.27 -6.78 12.91
N ARG A 113 -3.22 -5.90 12.58
CA ARG A 113 -4.50 -6.28 11.96
C ARG A 113 -4.31 -6.82 10.54
N MET A 114 -3.41 -6.22 9.76
CA MET A 114 -3.05 -6.72 8.43
C MET A 114 -2.44 -8.13 8.51
N GLN A 115 -1.53 -8.37 9.47
CA GLN A 115 -0.99 -9.71 9.72
C GLN A 115 -2.09 -10.70 10.12
N LYS A 116 -3.03 -10.30 10.98
CA LYS A 116 -4.15 -11.15 11.38
C LYS A 116 -5.03 -11.51 10.19
N ALA A 117 -5.38 -10.55 9.34
CA ALA A 117 -6.15 -10.80 8.12
C ALA A 117 -5.42 -11.76 7.16
N ILE A 118 -4.12 -11.54 6.91
CA ILE A 118 -3.28 -12.45 6.10
C ILE A 118 -3.29 -13.87 6.68
N ALA A 119 -3.11 -14.01 7.99
CA ALA A 119 -3.07 -15.33 8.64
C ALA A 119 -4.40 -16.09 8.54
N LEU A 120 -5.53 -15.37 8.49
CA LEU A 120 -6.86 -15.96 8.34
C LEU A 120 -7.22 -16.21 6.86
N SER A 121 -6.61 -15.50 5.91
CA SER A 121 -6.94 -15.62 4.49
C SER A 121 -6.45 -16.93 3.85
N VAL A 122 -5.50 -17.63 4.49
CA VAL A 122 -4.91 -18.86 3.93
C VAL A 122 -5.75 -20.12 4.19
N CYS A 123 -6.87 -20.00 4.90
CA CYS A 123 -7.71 -21.13 5.30
C CYS A 123 -9.18 -20.88 4.96
N ALA A 124 -9.83 -21.86 4.32
CA ALA A 124 -11.16 -21.73 3.70
C ALA A 124 -12.25 -21.40 4.73
N GLU A 125 -12.10 -21.92 5.93
CA GLU A 125 -13.01 -21.74 7.06
C GLU A 125 -12.92 -20.34 7.67
N THR A 126 -11.81 -19.62 7.46
CA THR A 126 -11.53 -18.32 8.08
C THR A 126 -11.49 -17.15 7.10
N ILE A 127 -11.76 -17.37 5.80
CA ILE A 127 -11.78 -16.31 4.76
C ILE A 127 -12.76 -15.18 5.14
N GLU A 128 -13.91 -15.51 5.69
CA GLU A 128 -14.91 -14.52 6.09
C GLU A 128 -14.41 -13.63 7.24
N GLU A 129 -13.79 -14.21 8.27
CA GLU A 129 -13.17 -13.46 9.37
C GLU A 129 -12.01 -12.58 8.85
N SER A 130 -11.19 -13.12 7.93
CA SER A 130 -10.13 -12.37 7.25
C SER A 130 -10.68 -11.10 6.59
N TYR A 131 -11.74 -11.22 5.80
CA TYR A 131 -12.32 -10.09 5.08
C TYR A 131 -13.09 -9.13 5.98
N ALA A 132 -13.64 -9.58 7.11
CA ALA A 132 -14.21 -8.66 8.10
C ALA A 132 -13.14 -7.72 8.66
N ILE A 133 -11.99 -8.26 9.10
CA ILE A 133 -10.86 -7.45 9.61
C ILE A 133 -10.30 -6.56 8.51
N TRP A 134 -10.15 -7.11 7.30
CA TRP A 134 -9.62 -6.38 6.17
C TRP A 134 -10.55 -5.21 5.76
N ARG A 135 -11.87 -5.42 5.76
CA ARG A 135 -12.84 -4.37 5.45
C ARG A 135 -12.71 -3.19 6.40
N GLU A 136 -12.61 -3.44 7.71
CA GLU A 136 -12.41 -2.36 8.68
C GLU A 136 -11.13 -1.56 8.41
N LEU A 137 -10.01 -2.24 8.10
CA LEU A 137 -8.76 -1.55 7.74
C LEU A 137 -8.92 -0.67 6.49
N VAL A 138 -9.64 -1.18 5.48
CA VAL A 138 -9.87 -0.45 4.23
C VAL A 138 -10.76 0.77 4.46
N GLU A 139 -11.84 0.63 5.23
CA GLU A 139 -12.73 1.75 5.54
C GLU A 139 -12.02 2.83 6.37
N GLU A 140 -11.25 2.44 7.40
CA GLU A 140 -10.43 3.41 8.16
C GLU A 140 -9.42 4.13 7.26
N LEU A 141 -8.78 3.44 6.30
CA LEU A 141 -7.87 4.09 5.36
C LEU A 141 -8.62 5.06 4.45
N LYS A 142 -9.84 4.71 4.01
CA LYS A 142 -10.65 5.58 3.16
C LYS A 142 -11.04 6.86 3.87
N GLU A 143 -11.50 6.76 5.12
CA GLU A 143 -11.81 7.93 5.96
C GLU A 143 -10.61 8.87 6.04
N ILE A 144 -9.40 8.35 6.29
CA ILE A 144 -8.19 9.17 6.36
C ILE A 144 -7.86 9.83 5.01
N VAL A 145 -8.01 9.12 3.89
CA VAL A 145 -7.78 9.68 2.55
C VAL A 145 -8.78 10.80 2.27
N GLU A 146 -10.07 10.58 2.53
CA GLU A 146 -11.12 11.56 2.31
C GLU A 146 -10.92 12.81 3.17
N GLU A 147 -10.61 12.66 4.46
CA GLU A 147 -10.28 13.79 5.34
C GLU A 147 -9.09 14.60 4.81
N LYS A 148 -8.07 13.95 4.22
CA LYS A 148 -6.89 14.65 3.70
C LYS A 148 -7.09 15.26 2.33
N GLU A 149 -7.91 14.67 1.48
CA GLU A 149 -8.22 15.25 0.16
C GLU A 149 -9.27 16.37 0.25
N ILE A 150 -10.23 16.29 1.19
CA ILE A 150 -11.22 17.36 1.45
C ILE A 150 -10.56 18.60 2.06
N ASN A 151 -9.62 18.42 3.00
CA ASN A 151 -8.95 19.54 3.67
C ASN A 151 -7.85 20.22 2.82
N ASN A 152 -7.54 19.67 1.63
CA ASN A 152 -6.57 20.22 0.69
C ASN A 152 -7.24 20.87 -0.56
N GLN A 153 -8.57 20.99 -0.58
CA GLN A 153 -9.36 21.78 -1.54
C GLN A 153 -9.72 23.15 -0.96
#